data_AF-A0A7Z0DHK5-F1
#
_entry.id   AF-A0A7Z0DHK5-F1
#
_cell.length_a   1.000
_cell.length_b   1.000
_cell.length_c   1.000
_cell.angle_alpha   90.00
_cell.angle_beta   90.00
_cell.angle_gamma   90.00
#
_symmetry.space_group_name_H-M   'P 1'
#
loop_
_entity.id
_entity.type
_entity.pdbx_description
1 polymer ?
#
loop_
_entity_poly.entity_id
_entity_poly.type
_entity_poly.pdbx_seq_one_letter_code
_entity_poly.pdbx_strand_id
1 'polypeptide(L)'
;MTLDVVRPAPHTDHTLGLVPSPPVPNPVPGWIEPDGARDGYRELLGSVNRFLDLLAAARLDEAGNRTLAADLDSLSGQLANHSVSEDDQVFARRSDLPSRGQTLCPTYVVHEATADTARAAITFGRYHLGRNGAVHGGSLALVFEDFMGQLAILGGRTFARAAYTHVDYRSVTPVGVELELRGWFVSEEGRKRVLRAELRDGDRVCVEAEELVIELRPGQA
;
A
#
# COMPACT_ATOMS: atom_id res chain seq x y z
N MET A 1 -4.11 29.52 3.43
CA MET A 1 -5.06 28.46 3.07
C MET A 1 -5.34 27.66 4.33
N THR A 2 -6.43 27.98 5.04
CA THR A 2 -6.89 27.18 6.17
C THR A 2 -7.46 25.89 5.60
N LEU A 3 -6.83 24.76 5.89
CA LEU A 3 -7.50 23.47 5.74
C LEU A 3 -8.71 23.55 6.67
N ASP A 4 -9.91 23.71 6.10
CA ASP A 4 -11.13 23.63 6.88
C ASP A 4 -11.12 22.26 7.56
N VAL A 5 -10.88 22.27 8.87
CA VAL A 5 -10.97 21.08 9.71
C VAL A 5 -12.46 20.81 9.86
N VAL A 6 -13.07 20.31 8.79
CA VAL A 6 -14.33 19.59 8.88
C VAL A 6 -14.02 18.44 9.83
N ARG A 7 -14.45 18.56 11.08
CA ARG A 7 -14.52 17.40 11.96
C ARG A 7 -15.41 16.41 11.21
N PRO A 8 -14.91 15.25 10.77
CA PRO A 8 -15.82 14.22 10.30
C PRO A 8 -16.83 14.00 11.41
N ALA A 9 -18.11 13.87 11.04
CA ALA A 9 -19.14 13.49 11.99
C ALA A 9 -18.63 12.29 12.80
N PRO A 10 -18.93 12.18 14.12
CA PRO A 10 -18.49 11.05 14.91
C PRO A 10 -18.96 9.78 14.21
N HIS A 11 -18.03 9.11 13.53
CA HIS A 11 -18.30 7.82 12.93
C HIS A 11 -18.56 6.87 14.10
N THR A 12 -19.81 6.42 14.22
CA THR A 12 -20.19 5.22 14.97
C THR A 12 -19.65 4.00 14.21
N ASP A 13 -18.35 4.00 13.92
CA ASP A 13 -17.72 2.92 13.18
C ASP A 13 -17.57 1.73 14.13
N HIS A 14 -18.52 0.81 14.02
CA HIS A 14 -18.54 -0.43 14.78
C HIS A 14 -17.44 -1.42 14.36
N THR A 15 -16.72 -1.15 13.26
CA THR A 15 -15.65 -2.03 12.76
C THR A 15 -14.31 -1.79 13.43
N LEU A 16 -14.17 -0.77 14.29
CA LEU A 16 -12.89 -0.34 14.89
C LEU A 16 -11.85 0.09 13.84
N GLY A 17 -12.26 0.41 12.61
CA GLY A 17 -11.36 0.66 11.48
C GLY A 17 -10.66 -0.60 10.95
N LEU A 18 -11.20 -1.79 11.23
CA LEU A 18 -10.70 -3.03 10.65
C LEU A 18 -11.08 -3.11 9.17
N VAL A 19 -10.08 -3.33 8.32
CA VAL A 19 -10.31 -3.53 6.89
C VAL A 19 -10.34 -5.03 6.60
N PRO A 20 -11.40 -5.55 5.95
CA PRO A 20 -11.40 -6.94 5.53
C PRO A 20 -10.27 -7.20 4.55
N SER A 21 -9.71 -8.41 4.57
CA SER A 21 -8.74 -8.82 3.57
C SER A 21 -9.34 -8.60 2.17
N PRO A 22 -8.65 -7.87 1.28
CA PRO A 22 -9.18 -7.61 -0.05
C PRO A 22 -9.38 -8.92 -0.83
N PRO A 23 -10.34 -8.95 -1.77
CA PRO A 23 -10.57 -10.12 -2.61
C PRO A 23 -9.32 -10.49 -3.41
N VAL A 24 -9.30 -11.71 -3.95
CA VAL A 24 -8.29 -12.08 -4.94
C VAL A 24 -8.45 -11.13 -6.12
N PRO A 25 -7.41 -10.36 -6.49
CA PRO A 25 -7.47 -9.54 -7.69
C PRO A 25 -7.65 -10.44 -8.91
N ASN A 26 -8.42 -9.95 -9.89
CA ASN A 26 -8.35 -10.55 -11.21
C ASN A 26 -6.95 -10.28 -11.79
N PRO A 27 -6.41 -11.18 -12.64
CA PRO A 27 -5.14 -10.92 -13.31
C PRO A 27 -5.18 -9.61 -14.09
N VAL A 28 -4.11 -8.83 -13.99
CA VAL A 28 -3.92 -7.57 -14.71
C VAL A 28 -2.58 -7.69 -15.43
N PRO A 29 -2.57 -7.91 -16.76
CA PRO A 29 -1.33 -8.21 -17.50
C PRO A 29 -0.21 -7.20 -17.22
N GLY A 30 0.96 -7.71 -16.81
CA GLY A 30 2.14 -6.89 -16.49
C GLY A 30 2.13 -6.25 -15.09
N TRP A 31 1.02 -6.33 -14.34
CA TRP A 31 0.95 -5.87 -12.94
C TRP A 31 0.68 -7.01 -11.97
N ILE A 32 -0.42 -7.74 -12.19
CA ILE A 32 -0.86 -8.88 -11.40
C ILE A 32 -0.86 -10.12 -12.28
N GLU A 33 0.13 -10.99 -12.07
CA GLU A 33 0.29 -12.20 -12.86
C GLU A 33 -0.72 -13.30 -12.44
N PRO A 34 -1.25 -14.10 -13.39
CA PRO A 34 -2.41 -14.96 -13.19
C PRO A 34 -2.21 -16.17 -12.25
N ASP A 35 -1.00 -16.46 -11.79
CA ASP A 35 -0.64 -17.82 -11.37
C ASP A 35 -0.62 -18.13 -9.86
N GLY A 36 -1.07 -17.26 -8.94
CA GLY A 36 -0.77 -17.52 -7.51
C GLY A 36 -1.77 -17.19 -6.39
N ALA A 37 -2.97 -16.69 -6.66
CA ALA A 37 -3.67 -15.92 -5.62
C ALA A 37 -4.49 -16.71 -4.55
N ARG A 38 -4.29 -18.03 -4.37
CA ARG A 38 -5.06 -18.85 -3.40
C ARG A 38 -4.20 -19.78 -2.53
N ASP A 39 -3.07 -19.30 -2.03
CA ASP A 39 -2.23 -20.08 -1.12
C ASP A 39 -2.21 -19.50 0.31
N GLY A 40 -1.67 -20.29 1.24
CA GLY A 40 -1.65 -19.94 2.67
C GLY A 40 -0.87 -18.66 2.99
N TYR A 41 0.00 -18.18 2.10
CA TYR A 41 0.72 -16.93 2.31
C TYR A 41 -0.22 -15.72 2.27
N ARG A 42 -1.23 -15.71 1.38
CA ARG A 42 -2.26 -14.67 1.36
C ARG A 42 -3.08 -14.63 2.65
N GLU A 43 -3.43 -15.79 3.18
CA GLU A 43 -4.17 -15.91 4.45
C GLU A 43 -3.32 -15.40 5.63
N LEU A 44 -2.02 -15.71 5.62
CA LEU A 44 -1.05 -15.18 6.58
C LEU A 44 -1.01 -13.64 6.53
N LEU A 45 -0.87 -13.04 5.35
CA LEU A 45 -0.86 -11.58 5.21
C LEU A 45 -2.15 -10.93 5.71
N GLY A 46 -3.31 -11.53 5.41
CA GLY A 46 -4.60 -11.06 5.94
C GLY A 46 -4.64 -11.09 7.47
N SER A 47 -4.07 -12.13 8.08
CA SER A 47 -3.97 -12.26 9.53
C SER A 47 -3.02 -11.20 10.13
N VAL A 48 -1.88 -10.92 9.49
CA VAL A 48 -0.94 -9.88 9.91
C VAL A 48 -1.56 -8.49 9.79
N ASN A 49 -2.21 -8.16 8.67
CA ASN A 49 -2.87 -6.87 8.50
C ASN A 49 -3.97 -6.64 9.54
N ARG A 50 -4.80 -7.66 9.79
CA ARG A 50 -5.80 -7.62 10.87
C ARG A 50 -5.16 -7.42 12.24
N PHE A 51 -4.03 -8.07 12.52
CA PHE A 51 -3.28 -7.89 13.75
C PHE A 51 -2.78 -6.45 13.90
N LEU A 52 -2.20 -5.85 12.85
CA LEU A 52 -1.71 -4.47 12.85
C LEU A 52 -2.84 -3.46 13.12
N ASP A 53 -4.01 -3.64 12.50
CA ASP A 53 -5.18 -2.79 12.79
C ASP A 53 -5.63 -2.92 14.24
N LEU A 54 -5.70 -4.14 14.77
CA LEU A 54 -6.09 -4.39 16.16
C LEU A 54 -5.06 -3.86 17.16
N LEU A 55 -3.77 -4.01 16.87
CA LEU A 55 -2.69 -3.46 17.70
C LEU A 55 -2.82 -1.94 17.80
N ALA A 56 -3.09 -1.26 16.69
CA ALA A 56 -3.33 0.19 16.66
C ALA A 56 -4.64 0.61 17.36
N ALA A 57 -5.63 -0.29 17.46
CA ALA A 57 -6.89 -0.05 18.16
C ALA A 57 -6.83 -0.34 19.67
N ALA A 58 -5.92 -1.21 20.11
CA ALA A 58 -5.94 -1.79 21.44
C ALA A 58 -5.37 -0.86 22.52
N ARG A 59 -5.90 -1.03 23.74
CA ARG A 59 -5.29 -0.56 24.98
C ARG A 59 -5.13 -1.75 25.91
N LEU A 60 -3.92 -2.30 25.96
CA LEU A 60 -3.56 -3.36 26.89
C LEU A 60 -3.01 -2.75 28.18
N ASP A 61 -3.11 -3.48 29.28
CA ASP A 61 -2.35 -3.20 30.49
C ASP A 61 -0.93 -3.79 30.39
N GLU A 62 -0.10 -3.52 31.39
CA GLU A 62 1.30 -3.96 31.41
C GLU A 62 1.44 -5.50 31.38
N ALA A 63 0.52 -6.24 32.01
CA ALA A 63 0.54 -7.69 31.96
C ALA A 63 0.20 -8.21 30.55
N GLY A 64 -0.85 -7.66 29.93
CA GLY A 64 -1.25 -7.98 28.57
C GLY A 64 -0.17 -7.64 27.53
N ASN A 65 0.52 -6.50 27.69
CA ASN A 65 1.65 -6.13 26.84
C ASN A 65 2.76 -7.18 26.89
N ARG A 66 3.15 -7.64 28.10
CA ARG A 66 4.18 -8.68 28.25
C ARG A 66 3.76 -10.02 27.67
N THR A 67 2.52 -10.43 27.87
CA THR A 67 2.00 -11.68 27.29
C THR A 67 2.04 -11.62 25.76
N LEU A 68 1.51 -10.56 25.16
CA LEU A 68 1.50 -10.43 23.69
C LEU A 68 2.92 -10.31 23.12
N ALA A 69 3.83 -9.63 23.81
CA ALA A 69 5.23 -9.58 23.42
C ALA A 69 5.88 -10.97 23.40
N ALA A 70 5.66 -11.79 24.43
CA ALA A 70 6.18 -13.16 24.48
C ALA A 70 5.62 -14.05 23.36
N ASP A 71 4.33 -13.88 23.02
CA ASP A 71 3.72 -14.59 21.88
C ASP A 71 4.37 -14.18 20.56
N LEU A 72 4.61 -12.87 20.35
CA LEU A 72 5.29 -12.34 19.17
C LEU A 72 6.75 -12.81 19.09
N ASP A 73 7.46 -12.90 20.22
CA ASP A 73 8.83 -13.44 20.27
C ASP A 73 8.85 -14.92 19.85
N SER A 74 7.87 -15.71 20.29
CA SER A 74 7.72 -17.10 19.88
C SER A 74 7.48 -17.24 18.37
N LEU A 75 6.57 -16.43 17.81
CA LEU A 75 6.32 -16.37 16.36
C LEU A 75 7.55 -15.90 15.58
N SER A 76 8.29 -14.92 16.11
CA SER A 76 9.53 -14.42 15.51
C SER A 76 10.60 -15.52 15.48
N GLY A 77 10.70 -16.33 16.53
CA GLY A 77 11.59 -17.51 16.56
C GLY A 77 11.23 -18.55 15.49
N GLN A 78 9.95 -18.74 15.19
CA GLN A 78 9.52 -19.61 14.07
C GLN A 78 9.95 -19.03 12.72
N LEU A 79 9.72 -17.73 12.49
CA LEU A 79 10.14 -17.06 11.25
C LEU A 79 11.66 -17.11 11.04
N ALA A 80 12.45 -16.92 12.12
CA ALA A 80 13.91 -16.97 12.06
C ALA A 80 14.45 -18.30 11.53
N ASN A 81 13.77 -19.43 11.80
CA ASN A 81 14.13 -20.74 11.27
C ASN A 81 13.88 -20.89 9.76
N HIS A 82 13.13 -19.97 9.17
CA HIS A 82 12.78 -19.92 7.75
C HIS A 82 13.36 -18.70 7.03
N SER A 83 14.26 -17.96 7.67
CA SER A 83 14.95 -16.83 7.04
C SER A 83 15.82 -17.31 5.89
N VAL A 84 15.70 -16.62 4.76
CA VAL A 84 16.41 -16.91 3.51
C VAL A 84 17.16 -15.67 3.03
N SER A 85 17.90 -15.80 1.93
CA SER A 85 18.55 -14.65 1.28
C SER A 85 17.50 -13.68 0.71
N GLU A 86 17.91 -12.46 0.39
CA GLU A 86 17.03 -11.47 -0.26
C GLU A 86 16.44 -11.99 -1.58
N ASP A 87 17.22 -12.75 -2.34
CA ASP A 87 16.82 -13.28 -3.65
C ASP A 87 15.74 -14.36 -3.53
N ASP A 88 15.70 -15.07 -2.40
CA ASP A 88 14.78 -16.19 -2.15
C ASP A 88 13.54 -15.76 -1.32
N GLN A 89 13.49 -14.53 -0.80
CA GLN A 89 12.42 -14.11 0.09
C GLN A 89 11.09 -13.90 -0.65
N VAL A 90 9.98 -14.18 0.04
CA VAL A 90 8.62 -14.01 -0.53
C VAL A 90 8.10 -12.57 -0.38
N PHE A 91 8.47 -11.88 0.71
CA PHE A 91 7.96 -10.56 1.05
C PHE A 91 8.28 -9.54 -0.04
N ALA A 92 7.24 -8.86 -0.55
CA ALA A 92 7.28 -7.89 -1.66
C ALA A 92 7.68 -8.47 -3.04
N ARG A 93 7.67 -9.80 -3.22
CA ARG A 93 8.02 -10.49 -4.49
C ARG A 93 6.84 -11.25 -5.12
N ARG A 94 5.65 -11.22 -4.52
CA ARG A 94 4.46 -11.94 -4.99
C ARG A 94 3.58 -11.05 -5.87
N SER A 95 3.92 -10.90 -7.14
CA SER A 95 3.17 -10.06 -8.10
C SER A 95 1.70 -10.50 -8.27
N ASP A 96 1.38 -11.76 -7.98
CA ASP A 96 0.03 -12.32 -7.96
C ASP A 96 -0.83 -11.83 -6.76
N LEU A 97 -0.23 -11.12 -5.79
CA LEU A 97 -0.91 -10.62 -4.60
C LEU A 97 -1.00 -9.08 -4.60
N PRO A 98 -2.06 -8.52 -3.97
CA PRO A 98 -2.14 -7.09 -3.69
C PRO A 98 -0.88 -6.54 -3.02
N SER A 99 -0.44 -5.35 -3.45
CA SER A 99 0.81 -4.70 -3.00
C SER A 99 2.04 -5.63 -3.00
N ARG A 100 2.11 -6.61 -3.91
CA ARG A 100 3.19 -7.61 -4.04
C ARG A 100 3.40 -8.54 -2.84
N GLY A 101 2.38 -8.71 -2.00
CA GLY A 101 2.44 -9.63 -0.87
C GLY A 101 3.31 -9.15 0.29
N GLN A 102 3.25 -7.86 0.60
CA GLN A 102 3.93 -7.24 1.75
C GLN A 102 2.94 -6.48 2.64
N THR A 103 3.38 -6.09 3.84
CA THR A 103 2.55 -5.36 4.82
C THR A 103 3.09 -3.95 5.14
N LEU A 104 4.18 -3.51 4.51
CA LEU A 104 4.69 -2.16 4.69
C LEU A 104 3.81 -1.15 3.92
N CYS A 105 3.50 -1.43 2.65
CA CYS A 105 2.58 -0.63 1.86
C CYS A 105 1.11 -0.99 2.17
N PRO A 106 0.22 -0.01 2.41
CA PRO A 106 -1.22 -0.24 2.48
C PRO A 106 -1.72 -1.04 1.29
N THR A 107 -2.61 -2.00 1.56
CA THR A 107 -3.06 -2.92 0.51
C THR A 107 -4.00 -2.22 -0.47
N TYR A 108 -3.60 -2.14 -1.73
CA TYR A 108 -4.45 -1.69 -2.83
C TYR A 108 -4.64 -2.82 -3.86
N VAL A 109 -5.79 -2.82 -4.52
CA VAL A 109 -6.19 -3.82 -5.52
C VAL A 109 -6.25 -3.13 -6.88
N VAL A 110 -5.37 -3.50 -7.80
CA VAL A 110 -5.40 -3.00 -9.17
C VAL A 110 -6.52 -3.69 -9.94
N HIS A 111 -7.32 -2.90 -10.64
CA HIS A 111 -8.43 -3.38 -11.46
C HIS A 111 -8.12 -3.30 -12.94
N GLU A 112 -7.40 -2.26 -13.35
CA GLU A 112 -7.09 -1.97 -14.74
C GLU A 112 -5.67 -1.41 -14.84
N ALA A 113 -4.90 -1.89 -15.81
CA ALA A 113 -3.63 -1.30 -16.16
C ALA A 113 -3.36 -1.43 -17.67
N THR A 114 -2.61 -0.48 -18.19
CA THR A 114 -2.02 -0.47 -19.53
C THR A 114 -0.52 -0.17 -19.36
N ALA A 115 0.22 -0.01 -20.46
CA ALA A 115 1.60 0.46 -20.37
C ALA A 115 1.72 1.84 -19.69
N ASP A 116 0.69 2.69 -19.78
CA ASP A 116 0.81 4.11 -19.39
C ASP A 116 -0.17 4.55 -18.31
N THR A 117 -1.12 3.71 -17.91
CA THR A 117 -2.13 4.06 -16.91
C THR A 117 -2.47 2.88 -16.02
N ALA A 118 -2.85 3.14 -14.78
CA ALA A 118 -3.37 2.14 -13.86
C ALA A 118 -4.46 2.72 -12.96
N ARG A 119 -5.39 1.85 -12.53
CA ARG A 119 -6.46 2.16 -11.57
C ARG A 119 -6.56 1.07 -10.52
N ALA A 120 -6.70 1.48 -9.27
CA ALA A 120 -6.80 0.60 -8.12
C ALA A 120 -7.81 1.11 -7.10
N ALA A 121 -8.34 0.21 -6.28
CA ALA A 121 -9.08 0.55 -5.08
C ALA A 121 -8.19 0.32 -3.85
N ILE A 122 -8.33 1.20 -2.84
CA ILE A 122 -7.62 1.10 -1.58
C ILE A 122 -8.54 1.48 -0.42
N THR A 123 -8.46 0.74 0.68
CA THR A 123 -9.12 1.10 1.94
C THR A 123 -8.09 1.13 3.05
N PHE A 124 -7.98 2.27 3.74
CA PHE A 124 -7.04 2.43 4.85
C PHE A 124 -7.66 2.01 6.18
N GLY A 125 -7.04 1.03 6.84
CA GLY A 125 -7.43 0.58 8.17
C GLY A 125 -6.88 1.40 9.32
N ARG A 126 -7.21 0.96 10.54
CA ARG A 126 -6.83 1.59 11.81
C ARG A 126 -5.32 1.72 11.98
N TYR A 127 -4.55 0.80 11.43
CA TYR A 127 -3.09 0.85 11.44
C TYR A 127 -2.54 2.12 10.75
N HIS A 128 -3.27 2.65 9.78
CA HIS A 128 -2.88 3.84 9.00
C HIS A 128 -3.52 5.13 9.53
N LEU A 129 -4.23 5.07 10.66
CA LEU A 129 -4.89 6.24 11.24
C LEU A 129 -3.85 7.24 11.77
N GLY A 130 -3.90 8.47 11.29
CA GLY A 130 -3.16 9.58 11.87
C GLY A 130 -3.91 10.14 13.09
N ARG A 131 -4.97 10.91 12.84
CA ARG A 131 -5.81 11.49 13.89
C ARG A 131 -7.17 11.90 13.34
N ASN A 132 -8.20 11.95 14.19
CA ASN A 132 -9.54 12.43 13.84
C ASN A 132 -10.15 11.74 12.59
N GLY A 133 -9.90 10.44 12.41
CA GLY A 133 -10.40 9.70 11.24
C GLY A 133 -9.64 9.96 9.94
N ALA A 134 -8.57 10.76 9.96
CA ALA A 134 -7.73 11.01 8.79
C ALA A 134 -6.59 9.99 8.69
N VAL A 135 -6.33 9.49 7.49
CA VAL A 135 -5.15 8.67 7.16
C VAL A 135 -3.88 9.47 7.45
N HIS A 136 -2.86 8.82 8.00
CA HIS A 136 -1.56 9.43 8.23
C HIS A 136 -0.89 9.81 6.90
N GLY A 137 -0.37 11.04 6.81
CA GLY A 137 0.25 11.57 5.58
C GLY A 137 1.35 10.66 5.02
N GLY A 138 2.20 10.11 5.89
CA GLY A 138 3.27 9.19 5.48
C GLY A 138 2.77 7.91 4.81
N SER A 139 1.60 7.39 5.20
CA SER A 139 1.01 6.20 4.55
C SER A 139 0.51 6.54 3.14
N LEU A 140 -0.02 7.75 2.94
CA LEU A 140 -0.45 8.23 1.63
C LEU A 140 0.74 8.38 0.68
N ALA A 141 1.84 8.98 1.16
CA ALA A 141 3.07 9.11 0.38
C ALA A 141 3.67 7.75 -0.02
N LEU A 142 3.67 6.78 0.92
CA LEU A 142 4.16 5.42 0.66
C LEU A 142 3.36 4.71 -0.43
N VAL A 143 2.03 4.84 -0.43
CA VAL A 143 1.17 4.26 -1.48
C VAL A 143 1.53 4.82 -2.85
N PHE A 144 1.78 6.12 -2.94
CA PHE A 144 2.16 6.75 -4.21
C PHE A 144 3.50 6.25 -4.73
N GLU A 145 4.52 6.16 -3.88
CA GLU A 145 5.85 5.65 -4.27
C GLU A 145 5.76 4.20 -4.77
N ASP A 146 5.06 3.33 -4.02
CA ASP A 146 4.90 1.93 -4.42
C ASP A 146 4.11 1.78 -5.73
N PHE A 147 2.99 2.51 -5.86
CA PHE A 147 2.10 2.41 -7.01
C PHE A 147 2.71 3.00 -8.28
N MET A 148 3.28 4.21 -8.23
CA MET A 148 3.89 4.83 -9.40
C MET A 148 5.21 4.16 -9.77
N GLY A 149 5.99 3.64 -8.80
CA GLY A 149 7.17 2.83 -9.07
C GLY A 149 6.85 1.60 -9.91
N GLN A 150 5.74 0.91 -9.62
CA GLN A 150 5.25 -0.20 -10.44
C GLN A 150 4.76 0.23 -11.81
N LEU A 151 3.97 1.32 -11.88
CA LEU A 151 3.50 1.87 -13.15
C LEU A 151 4.68 2.23 -14.09
N ALA A 152 5.80 2.70 -13.52
CA ALA A 152 6.97 3.12 -14.28
C ALA A 152 7.72 2.00 -15.00
N ILE A 153 7.47 0.73 -14.62
CA ILE A 153 8.11 -0.45 -15.22
C ILE A 153 7.13 -1.28 -16.07
N LEU A 154 5.85 -0.91 -16.12
CA LEU A 154 4.87 -1.57 -16.98
C LEU A 154 5.22 -1.45 -18.46
N GLY A 155 4.63 -2.35 -19.26
CA GLY A 155 4.82 -2.36 -20.71
C GLY A 155 6.21 -2.88 -21.14
N GLY A 156 6.90 -3.63 -20.28
CA GLY A 156 8.22 -4.18 -20.56
C GLY A 156 9.37 -3.19 -20.41
N ARG A 157 9.15 -2.08 -19.69
CA ARG A 157 10.19 -1.09 -19.42
C ARG A 157 11.22 -1.64 -18.43
N THR A 158 12.49 -1.27 -18.61
CA THR A 158 13.58 -1.58 -17.67
C THR A 158 13.24 -1.08 -16.26
N PHE A 159 13.71 -1.79 -15.23
CA PHE A 159 13.59 -1.35 -13.85
C PHE A 159 14.10 0.07 -13.63
N ALA A 160 13.45 0.79 -12.72
CA ALA A 160 13.78 2.16 -12.35
C ALA A 160 13.75 2.31 -10.82
N ARG A 161 14.34 3.41 -10.33
CA ARG A 161 14.29 3.79 -8.91
C ARG A 161 13.79 5.21 -8.76
N ALA A 162 13.00 5.45 -7.71
CA ALA A 162 12.55 6.78 -7.33
C ALA A 162 13.74 7.75 -7.18
N ALA A 163 13.63 8.91 -7.81
CA ALA A 163 14.54 10.04 -7.64
C ALA A 163 13.91 11.07 -6.68
N TYR A 164 12.62 11.36 -6.89
CA TYR A 164 11.79 12.12 -5.95
C TYR A 164 10.32 11.76 -6.11
N THR A 165 9.56 11.94 -5.05
CA THR A 165 8.09 11.95 -5.06
C THR A 165 7.62 13.23 -4.39
N HIS A 166 6.87 14.05 -5.12
CA HIS A 166 6.20 15.24 -4.61
C HIS A 166 4.74 14.90 -4.35
N VAL A 167 4.29 15.06 -3.11
CA VAL A 167 2.92 14.74 -2.68
C VAL A 167 2.21 15.99 -2.19
N ASP A 168 1.07 16.30 -2.80
CA ASP A 168 0.20 17.41 -2.48
C ASP A 168 -1.09 16.92 -1.79
N TYR A 169 -1.27 17.28 -0.53
CA TYR A 169 -2.46 16.93 0.26
C TYR A 169 -3.57 17.96 0.01
N ARG A 170 -4.54 17.60 -0.83
CA ARG A 170 -5.61 18.49 -1.29
C ARG A 170 -6.79 18.54 -0.33
N SER A 171 -7.16 17.43 0.28
CA SER A 171 -8.23 17.34 1.28
C SER A 171 -8.06 16.12 2.20
N VAL A 172 -8.85 16.05 3.28
CA VAL A 172 -8.71 14.97 4.28
C VAL A 172 -9.03 13.60 3.67
N THR A 173 -8.07 12.68 3.72
CA THR A 173 -8.30 11.29 3.34
C THR A 173 -8.90 10.51 4.52
N PRO A 174 -10.11 9.96 4.41
CA PRO A 174 -10.73 9.20 5.51
C PRO A 174 -10.17 7.77 5.62
N VAL A 175 -10.10 7.25 6.84
CA VAL A 175 -9.95 5.79 7.09
C VAL A 175 -11.29 5.07 6.95
N GLY A 176 -11.27 3.78 6.62
CA GLY A 176 -12.47 2.93 6.55
C GLY A 176 -13.39 3.20 5.34
N VAL A 177 -12.96 4.02 4.40
CA VAL A 177 -13.65 4.31 3.14
C VAL A 177 -12.82 3.77 1.98
N GLU A 178 -13.48 3.15 1.00
CA GLU A 178 -12.84 2.74 -0.24
C GLU A 178 -12.58 3.96 -1.12
N LEU A 179 -11.34 4.10 -1.57
CA LEU A 179 -10.84 5.23 -2.36
C LEU A 179 -10.31 4.75 -3.70
N GLU A 180 -10.46 5.58 -4.73
CA GLU A 180 -9.90 5.33 -6.06
C GLU A 180 -8.48 5.89 -6.14
N LEU A 181 -7.53 5.04 -6.50
CA LEU A 181 -6.16 5.39 -6.83
C LEU A 181 -5.97 5.30 -8.35
N ARG A 182 -5.58 6.39 -9.00
CA ARG A 182 -5.35 6.43 -10.45
C ARG A 182 -3.98 7.01 -10.74
N GLY A 183 -3.23 6.36 -11.62
CA GLY A 183 -1.91 6.81 -12.06
C GLY A 183 -1.78 6.84 -13.57
N TRP A 184 -0.91 7.71 -14.06
CA TRP A 184 -0.57 7.79 -15.47
C TRP A 184 0.87 8.22 -15.70
N PHE A 185 1.44 7.71 -16.77
CA PHE A 185 2.73 8.10 -17.32
C PHE A 185 2.61 9.49 -17.95
N VAL A 186 3.59 10.36 -17.71
CA VAL A 186 3.60 11.73 -18.22
C VAL A 186 4.62 11.87 -19.36
N SER A 187 5.86 11.47 -19.13
CA SER A 187 6.93 11.63 -20.12
C SER A 187 8.16 10.78 -19.82
N GLU A 188 8.93 10.47 -20.86
CA GLU A 188 10.26 9.87 -20.75
C GLU A 188 11.30 10.74 -21.48
N GLU A 189 12.39 11.09 -20.81
CA GLU A 189 13.54 11.77 -21.42
C GLU A 189 14.84 11.07 -21.02
N GLY A 190 15.40 10.32 -21.97
CA GLY A 190 16.54 9.45 -21.69
C GLY A 190 16.18 8.41 -20.62
N ARG A 191 16.81 8.50 -19.44
CA ARG A 191 16.55 7.59 -18.31
C ARG A 191 15.51 8.11 -17.32
N LYS A 192 14.97 9.31 -17.54
CA LYS A 192 14.05 9.97 -16.62
C LYS A 192 12.63 9.67 -17.02
N ARG A 193 11.82 9.11 -16.12
CA ARG A 193 10.39 8.89 -16.33
C ARG A 193 9.60 9.68 -15.31
N VAL A 194 8.65 10.47 -15.78
CA VAL A 194 7.75 11.26 -14.92
C VAL A 194 6.39 10.61 -14.92
N LEU A 195 5.82 10.43 -13.73
CA LEU A 195 4.50 9.86 -13.50
C LEU A 195 3.70 10.78 -12.60
N ARG A 196 2.37 10.66 -12.69
CA ARG A 196 1.45 11.31 -11.77
C ARG A 196 0.40 10.35 -11.28
N ALA A 197 -0.13 10.62 -10.09
CA ALA A 197 -1.25 9.87 -9.54
C ALA A 197 -2.14 10.74 -8.66
N GLU A 198 -3.39 10.31 -8.51
CA GLU A 198 -4.40 10.90 -7.64
C GLU A 198 -5.04 9.81 -6.78
N LEU A 199 -5.35 10.16 -5.53
CA LEU A 199 -6.20 9.39 -4.63
C LEU A 199 -7.49 10.18 -4.39
N ARG A 200 -8.63 9.56 -4.65
CA ARG A 200 -9.94 10.20 -4.69
C ARG A 200 -10.97 9.52 -3.77
N ASP A 201 -11.80 10.36 -3.18
CA ASP A 201 -13.05 9.99 -2.49
C ASP A 201 -14.23 10.48 -3.34
N GLY A 202 -14.77 9.60 -4.19
CA GLY A 202 -15.68 9.99 -5.26
C GLY A 202 -15.04 11.04 -6.18
N ASP A 203 -15.71 12.18 -6.36
CA ASP A 203 -15.21 13.27 -7.22
C ASP A 203 -14.11 14.11 -6.56
N ARG A 204 -13.88 13.96 -5.25
CA ARG A 204 -12.96 14.79 -4.47
C ARG A 204 -11.55 14.21 -4.51
N VAL A 205 -10.59 15.01 -4.95
CA VAL A 205 -9.16 14.68 -4.81
C VAL A 205 -8.73 14.86 -3.36
N CYS A 206 -8.30 13.78 -2.73
CA CYS A 206 -7.73 13.77 -1.40
C CYS A 206 -6.24 14.12 -1.46
N VAL A 207 -5.51 13.46 -2.35
CA VAL A 207 -4.07 13.64 -2.51
C VAL A 207 -3.71 13.46 -3.98
N GLU A 208 -2.73 14.21 -4.46
CA GLU A 208 -2.11 13.98 -5.76
C GLU A 208 -0.60 13.94 -5.60
N ALA A 209 0.07 13.27 -6.53
CA ALA A 209 1.51 13.13 -6.52
C ALA A 209 2.11 13.19 -7.92
N GLU A 210 3.35 13.67 -7.99
CA GLU A 210 4.25 13.55 -9.14
C GLU A 210 5.51 12.81 -8.69
N GLU A 211 5.94 11.84 -9.49
CA GLU A 211 7.17 11.10 -9.24
C GLU A 211 8.09 11.15 -10.44
N LEU A 212 9.37 11.36 -10.17
CA LEU A 212 10.44 11.11 -11.13
C LEU A 212 11.16 9.83 -10.74
N VAL A 213 11.22 8.87 -11.65
CA VAL A 213 12.07 7.69 -11.51
C VAL A 213 13.20 7.71 -12.55
N ILE A 214 14.30 7.04 -12.20
CA ILE A 214 15.49 6.89 -13.06
C ILE A 214 15.65 5.43 -13.45
N GLU A 215 15.67 5.16 -14.74
CA GLU A 215 16.02 3.85 -15.30
C GLU A 215 17.40 3.39 -14.84
N LEU A 216 17.45 2.14 -14.37
CA LEU A 216 18.65 1.49 -13.88
C LEU A 216 19.58 1.09 -15.03
N ARG A 217 20.88 1.19 -14.78
CA ARG A 217 21.91 0.64 -15.68
C ARG A 217 22.12 -0.85 -15.41
N PRO A 218 22.76 -1.58 -16.36
CA PRO A 218 23.19 -2.95 -16.11
C PRO A 218 23.97 -3.07 -14.79
N GLY A 219 23.58 -4.04 -13.95
CA GLY A 219 24.19 -4.31 -12.65
C GLY A 219 23.69 -3.43 -11.49
N GLN A 220 22.63 -2.63 -11.67
CA GLN A 220 22.03 -1.83 -10.60
C GLN A 220 20.67 -2.36 -10.10
N ALA A 221 20.17 -3.45 -10.69
CA ALA A 221 18.91 -4.09 -10.35
C ALA A 221 19.09 -5.04 -9.15
#